data_AF-A0A924LNB4-F1
#
_entry.id   AF-A0A924LNB4-F1
#
_cell.length_a   1.000
_cell.length_b   1.000
_cell.length_c   1.000
_cell.angle_alpha   90.00
_cell.angle_beta   90.00
_cell.angle_gamma   90.00
#
_symmetry.space_group_name_H-M   'P 1'
#
loop_
_entity.id
_entity.type
_entity.pdbx_description
1 polymer ?
#
loop_
_entity_poly.entity_id
_entity_poly.type
_entity_poly.pdbx_seq_one_letter_code
_entity_poly.pdbx_strand_id
1 'polypeptide(L)'
;MSGIPLLLVLTWRPESVPRAGPLYVALTAARRAHLGTLVELTRLDVTAVQALAEAALEVAPTAQDVGRLWKQSGGLPLFVTEYLDGFRRDGRVPEGEQWQLPEGVRDLLQSRLDGLGEATRQVLAAGAVLGSDVTPDLLQATSGRGEDEVVRALEEAVGRAVIEHTNQGTHAFGHEAMQRLVYDTTSLARRRLLHSRAADALIRRRGPATAPDAVAAHLRAAGRDVESAAWSWRAAQRARNLYAHTEALEHLGAAAALGHPGHQVHEASGDVLTALGRYRHAIAAYERAAAMCPPQDHLALATIEHRLAEVHHRLGAWDVAASHLGAALALLSNESDAAQRARVLADIALVAHRRGQTAAAGTAADVALDTATAADDDAALAQAHDVLGVLAAERGDLPLAEHHLGDSLWHAARLADPSYRAAALNNMALLLAEGGRADEALVVAREALQLGLEHGDRHRAAALHTNLADLLHATGDQQQALQHLKAAAAMFAAVDDEEMRRPEIWKLARW
;
A
#
# COMPACT_ATOMS: atom_id res chain seq x y z
N MET A 1 57.86 -6.32 46.25
CA MET A 1 56.81 -5.81 45.34
C MET A 1 55.39 -6.12 45.88
N SER A 2 55.18 -6.10 47.20
CA SER A 2 53.85 -6.20 47.82
C SER A 2 53.27 -4.80 47.97
N GLY A 3 52.12 -4.52 47.35
CA GLY A 3 51.41 -3.25 47.52
C GLY A 3 51.02 -2.50 46.25
N ILE A 4 51.22 -3.07 45.05
CA ILE A 4 50.73 -2.45 43.81
C ILE A 4 49.27 -2.91 43.59
N PRO A 5 48.29 -1.98 43.44
CA PRO A 5 46.91 -2.35 43.12
C PRO A 5 46.84 -3.02 41.74
N LEU A 6 46.12 -4.15 41.67
CA LEU A 6 45.95 -4.93 40.44
C LEU A 6 44.57 -4.66 39.84
N LEU A 7 44.52 -4.23 38.57
CA LEU A 7 43.29 -4.15 37.77
C LEU A 7 43.24 -5.33 36.80
N LEU A 8 42.18 -6.14 36.88
CA LEU A 8 41.93 -7.22 35.93
C LEU A 8 40.86 -6.77 34.93
N VAL A 9 41.20 -6.78 33.64
CA VAL A 9 40.26 -6.57 32.54
C VAL A 9 40.00 -7.92 31.89
N LEU A 10 38.75 -8.37 31.96
CA LEU A 10 38.31 -9.63 31.37
C LEU A 10 37.33 -9.32 30.24
N THR A 11 37.54 -9.95 29.08
CA THR A 11 36.64 -9.85 27.92
C THR A 11 36.11 -11.23 27.61
N TRP A 12 34.79 -11.37 27.48
CA TRP A 12 34.16 -12.63 27.08
C TRP A 12 32.90 -12.36 26.26
N ARG A 13 32.44 -13.38 25.54
CA ARG A 13 31.15 -13.37 24.86
C ARG A 13 30.08 -13.95 25.78
N PRO A 14 29.02 -13.20 26.14
CA PRO A 14 27.98 -13.68 27.06
C PRO A 14 27.37 -15.02 26.67
N GLU A 15 27.22 -15.28 25.37
CA GLU A 15 26.68 -16.50 24.76
C GLU A 15 27.63 -17.70 24.86
N SER A 16 28.93 -17.47 25.00
CA SER A 16 29.95 -18.54 25.11
C SER A 16 30.22 -18.96 26.57
N VAL A 17 29.62 -18.27 27.54
CA VAL A 17 29.84 -18.54 28.97
C VAL A 17 28.51 -18.85 29.65
N PRO A 18 28.35 -20.04 30.25
CA PRO A 18 27.14 -20.37 31.00
C PRO A 18 26.86 -19.35 32.10
N ARG A 19 25.62 -18.84 32.19
CA ARG A 19 25.23 -17.84 33.21
C ARG A 19 25.40 -18.32 34.66
N ALA A 20 25.38 -19.63 34.89
CA ALA A 20 25.65 -20.26 36.19
C ALA A 20 27.13 -20.66 36.37
N GLY A 21 28.01 -20.26 35.46
CA GLY A 21 29.43 -20.64 35.46
C GLY A 21 30.29 -19.81 36.43
N PRO A 22 31.54 -20.25 36.68
CA PRO A 22 32.44 -19.62 37.65
C PRO A 22 32.71 -18.13 37.39
N LEU A 23 32.73 -17.70 36.12
CA LEU A 23 32.96 -16.32 35.73
C LEU A 23 31.84 -15.38 36.21
N TYR A 24 30.57 -15.75 36.00
CA TYR A 24 29.43 -14.95 36.45
C TYR A 24 29.30 -14.94 37.97
N VAL A 25 29.65 -16.04 38.63
CA VAL A 25 29.71 -16.11 40.10
C VAL A 25 30.77 -15.16 40.64
N ALA A 26 31.99 -15.20 40.08
CA ALA A 26 33.08 -14.31 40.46
C ALA A 26 32.75 -12.84 40.19
N LEU A 27 32.16 -12.52 39.04
CA LEU A 27 31.71 -11.17 38.70
C LEU A 27 30.64 -10.67 39.67
N THR A 28 29.67 -11.51 40.03
CA THR A 28 28.61 -11.15 40.98
C THR A 28 29.20 -10.86 42.36
N ALA A 29 30.14 -11.68 42.82
CA ALA A 29 30.86 -11.46 44.08
C ALA A 29 31.67 -10.16 44.06
N ALA A 30 32.41 -9.90 42.96
CA ALA A 30 33.19 -8.67 42.79
C ALA A 30 32.31 -7.41 42.75
N ARG A 31 31.15 -7.46 42.06
CA ARG A 31 30.18 -6.35 42.05
C ARG A 31 29.56 -6.09 43.42
N ARG A 32 29.22 -7.14 44.17
CA ARG A 32 28.71 -7.01 45.56
C ARG A 32 29.74 -6.39 46.50
N ALA A 33 31.02 -6.67 46.29
CA ALA A 33 32.12 -6.07 47.03
C ALA A 33 32.53 -4.68 46.51
N HIS A 34 31.86 -4.14 45.49
CA HIS A 34 32.24 -2.89 44.80
C HIS A 34 33.67 -2.89 44.21
N LEU A 35 34.19 -4.08 43.89
CA LEU A 35 35.51 -4.30 43.29
C LEU A 35 35.46 -4.65 41.80
N GLY A 36 34.26 -4.74 41.21
CA GLY A 36 34.07 -5.10 39.80
C GLY A 36 33.02 -4.26 39.10
N THR A 37 33.30 -3.90 37.85
CA THR A 37 32.38 -3.22 36.94
C THR A 37 32.15 -4.12 35.73
N LEU A 38 30.89 -4.28 35.33
CA LEU A 38 30.56 -4.88 34.04
C LEU A 38 30.32 -3.75 33.04
N VAL A 39 31.12 -3.72 31.98
CA VAL A 39 30.89 -2.84 30.83
C VAL A 39 30.29 -3.70 29.73
N GLU A 40 28.99 -3.53 29.50
CA GLU A 40 28.31 -4.18 28.39
C GLU A 40 28.53 -3.36 27.11
N LEU A 41 29.13 -3.99 26.11
CA LEU A 41 29.36 -3.35 24.82
C LEU A 41 28.12 -3.54 23.96
N THR A 42 27.44 -2.45 23.64
CA THR A 42 26.30 -2.43 22.74
C THR A 42 26.73 -2.09 21.31
N ARG A 43 25.79 -2.24 20.36
CA ARG A 43 25.95 -1.68 19.02
C ARG A 43 26.15 -0.16 19.11
N LEU A 44 26.93 0.37 18.18
CA LEU A 44 27.15 1.80 18.02
C LEU A 44 25.84 2.45 17.56
N ASP A 45 25.52 3.59 18.16
CA ASP A 45 24.45 4.45 17.67
C ASP A 45 24.94 5.25 16.44
N VAL A 46 23.99 5.95 15.81
CA VAL A 46 24.29 6.75 14.61
C VAL A 46 25.34 7.83 14.90
N THR A 47 25.32 8.42 16.10
CA THR A 47 26.27 9.46 16.53
C THR A 47 27.70 8.92 16.66
N ALA A 48 27.86 7.73 17.25
CA ALA A 48 29.16 7.08 17.37
C ALA A 48 29.68 6.62 16.00
N VAL A 49 28.81 6.15 15.11
CA VAL A 49 29.18 5.85 13.71
C VAL A 49 29.62 7.11 12.97
N GLN A 50 28.92 8.24 13.16
CA GLN A 50 29.32 9.52 12.58
C GLN A 50 30.72 9.94 13.03
N ALA A 51 30.97 9.91 14.35
CA ALA A 51 32.27 10.29 14.92
C ALA A 51 33.42 9.40 14.39
N LEU A 52 33.18 8.09 14.23
CA LEU A 52 34.15 7.18 13.62
C LEU A 52 34.38 7.48 12.14
N ALA A 53 33.32 7.79 11.39
CA ALA A 53 33.42 8.06 9.97
C ALA A 53 34.15 9.39 9.69
N GLU A 54 33.86 10.45 10.46
CA GLU A 54 34.57 11.74 10.40
C GLU A 54 36.06 11.60 10.76
N ALA A 55 36.40 10.71 11.71
CA ALA A 55 37.79 10.47 12.09
C ALA A 55 38.56 9.61 11.06
N ALA A 56 37.87 8.74 10.33
CA ALA A 56 38.48 7.77 9.42
C ALA A 56 38.62 8.26 7.97
N LEU A 57 37.76 9.20 7.53
CA LEU A 57 37.68 9.67 6.15
C LEU A 57 38.28 11.07 6.01
N GLU A 58 38.97 11.32 4.89
CA GLU A 58 39.55 12.65 4.59
C GLU A 58 38.48 13.69 4.23
N VAL A 59 37.39 13.24 3.60
CA VAL A 59 36.22 14.05 3.28
C VAL A 59 35.10 13.66 4.24
N ALA A 60 34.52 14.66 4.92
CA ALA A 60 33.45 14.43 5.86
C ALA A 60 32.24 13.78 5.17
N PRO A 61 31.73 12.65 5.70
CA PRO A 61 30.57 11.97 5.13
C PRO A 61 29.31 12.82 5.31
N THR A 62 28.36 12.70 4.38
CA THR A 62 27.05 13.33 4.55
C THR A 62 26.22 12.60 5.61
N ALA A 63 25.18 13.24 6.15
CA ALA A 63 24.24 12.58 7.05
C ALA A 63 23.58 11.33 6.41
N GLN A 64 23.39 11.35 5.08
CA GLN A 64 22.87 10.21 4.34
C GLN A 64 23.89 9.04 4.30
N ASP A 65 25.18 9.33 4.13
CA ASP A 65 26.25 8.32 4.18
C ASP A 65 26.32 7.65 5.55
N VAL A 66 26.26 8.44 6.63
CA VAL A 66 26.27 7.93 8.00
C VAL A 66 25.04 7.06 8.26
N GLY A 67 23.84 7.52 7.85
CA GLY A 67 22.61 6.74 7.97
C GLY A 67 22.69 5.41 7.22
N ARG A 68 23.26 5.41 6.00
CA ARG A 68 23.50 4.19 5.22
C ARG A 68 24.50 3.26 5.91
N LEU A 69 25.62 3.80 6.39
CA LEU A 69 26.65 3.01 7.08
C LEU A 69 26.10 2.37 8.35
N TRP A 70 25.33 3.10 9.15
CA TRP A 70 24.71 2.56 10.34
C TRP A 70 23.71 1.45 9.98
N LYS A 71 22.88 1.65 8.94
CA LYS A 71 21.93 0.64 8.45
C LYS A 71 22.62 -0.63 7.96
N GLN A 72 23.66 -0.52 7.13
CA GLN A 72 24.39 -1.66 6.56
C GLN A 72 25.22 -2.43 7.60
N SER A 73 25.77 -1.72 8.58
CA SER A 73 26.58 -2.33 9.65
C SER A 73 25.75 -2.82 10.83
N GLY A 74 24.49 -2.38 10.95
CA GLY A 74 23.67 -2.57 12.15
C GLY A 74 24.33 -2.02 13.41
N GLY A 75 25.20 -1.01 13.28
CA GLY A 75 26.03 -0.47 14.35
C GLY A 75 27.08 -1.43 14.91
N LEU A 76 27.38 -2.56 14.26
CA LEU A 76 28.43 -3.46 14.72
C LEU A 76 29.81 -2.82 14.49
N PRO A 77 30.63 -2.56 15.54
CA PRO A 77 31.89 -1.84 15.40
C PRO A 77 32.81 -2.41 14.31
N LEU A 78 32.96 -3.73 14.25
CA LEU A 78 33.77 -4.39 13.25
C LEU A 78 33.28 -4.15 11.82
N PHE A 79 31.97 -4.12 11.59
CA PHE A 79 31.41 -3.86 10.26
C PHE A 79 31.63 -2.40 9.88
N VAL A 80 31.39 -1.48 10.82
CA VAL A 80 31.63 -0.04 10.64
C VAL A 80 33.09 0.19 10.23
N THR A 81 34.06 -0.40 10.95
CA THR A 81 35.48 -0.22 10.61
C THR A 81 35.85 -0.81 9.26
N GLU A 82 35.34 -1.99 8.90
CA GLU A 82 35.63 -2.62 7.60
C GLU A 82 35.07 -1.82 6.41
N TYR A 83 33.86 -1.27 6.54
CA TYR A 83 33.30 -0.37 5.53
C TYR A 83 34.13 0.92 5.41
N LEU A 84 34.50 1.54 6.53
CA LEU A 84 35.33 2.75 6.55
C LEU A 84 36.71 2.51 5.93
N ASP A 85 37.34 1.37 6.23
CA ASP A 85 38.61 0.98 5.63
C ASP A 85 38.48 0.79 4.11
N GLY A 86 37.35 0.24 3.64
CA GLY A 86 37.02 0.17 2.21
C GLY A 86 36.91 1.56 1.58
N PHE A 87 36.11 2.46 2.16
CA PHE A 87 35.92 3.83 1.63
C PHE A 87 37.23 4.62 1.62
N ARG A 88 38.08 4.44 2.63
CA ARG A 88 39.39 5.07 2.68
C ARG A 88 40.30 4.60 1.55
N ARG A 89 40.27 3.31 1.18
CA ARG A 89 41.04 2.78 0.03
C ARG A 89 40.53 3.34 -1.29
N ASP A 90 39.21 3.49 -1.43
CA ASP A 90 38.56 4.00 -2.64
C ASP A 90 38.58 5.53 -2.74
N GLY A 91 38.97 6.23 -1.66
CA GLY A 91 39.04 7.69 -1.57
C GLY A 91 37.67 8.40 -1.54
N ARG A 92 36.57 7.66 -1.47
CA ARG A 92 35.20 8.18 -1.42
C ARG A 92 34.21 7.16 -0.88
N VAL A 93 33.08 7.65 -0.40
CA VAL A 93 31.91 6.79 -0.11
C VAL A 93 31.23 6.41 -1.43
N PRO A 94 31.00 5.12 -1.74
CA PRO A 94 30.35 4.71 -2.97
C PRO A 94 28.90 5.21 -3.08
N GLU A 95 28.52 5.65 -4.27
CA GLU A 95 27.14 6.00 -4.61
C GLU A 95 26.29 4.72 -4.77
N GLY A 96 25.02 4.81 -4.37
CA GLY A 96 24.06 3.69 -4.42
C GLY A 96 23.48 3.32 -3.06
N GLU A 97 22.33 2.65 -3.06
CA GLU A 97 21.62 2.28 -1.82
C GLU A 97 22.20 1.03 -1.14
N GLN A 98 22.93 0.19 -1.88
CA GLN A 98 23.47 -1.07 -1.38
C GLN A 98 24.95 -1.22 -1.72
N TRP A 99 25.77 -1.35 -0.69
CA TRP A 99 27.20 -1.62 -0.83
C TRP A 99 27.48 -3.12 -0.82
N GLN A 100 28.58 -3.51 -1.47
CA GLN A 100 29.10 -4.86 -1.33
C GLN A 100 29.66 -5.04 0.08
N LEU A 101 29.50 -6.25 0.63
CA LEU A 101 30.11 -6.59 1.92
C LEU A 101 31.64 -6.53 1.80
N PRO A 102 32.34 -5.81 2.69
CA PRO A 102 33.80 -5.79 2.74
C PRO A 102 34.37 -7.20 2.90
N GLU A 103 35.57 -7.43 2.36
CA GLU A 103 36.22 -8.74 2.35
C GLU A 103 36.40 -9.30 3.78
N GLY A 104 36.89 -8.50 4.74
CA GLY A 104 37.05 -8.94 6.12
C GLY A 104 35.73 -9.32 6.80
N VAL A 105 34.64 -8.61 6.50
CA VAL A 105 33.29 -8.96 6.96
C VAL A 105 32.82 -10.25 6.31
N ARG A 106 33.02 -10.41 5.00
CA ARG A 106 32.67 -11.62 4.26
C ARG A 106 33.40 -12.83 4.81
N ASP A 107 34.69 -12.74 5.03
CA ASP A 107 35.53 -13.83 5.54
C ASP A 107 35.11 -14.24 6.95
N LEU A 108 34.83 -13.26 7.82
CA LEU A 108 34.31 -13.53 9.17
C LEU A 108 32.95 -14.23 9.13
N LEU A 109 32.04 -13.78 8.27
CA LEU A 109 30.72 -14.38 8.14
C LEU A 109 30.84 -15.79 7.52
N GLN A 110 31.71 -15.96 6.53
CA GLN A 110 32.02 -17.24 5.91
C GLN A 110 32.60 -18.22 6.93
N SER A 111 33.52 -17.78 7.79
CA SER A 111 34.11 -18.64 8.82
C SER A 111 33.09 -19.15 9.84
N ARG A 112 31.97 -18.43 10.05
CA ARG A 112 30.86 -18.91 10.90
C ARG A 112 30.04 -19.99 10.20
N LEU A 113 29.96 -19.95 8.87
CA LEU A 113 29.33 -20.98 8.05
C LEU A 113 30.25 -22.19 7.87
N ASP A 114 31.56 -21.98 7.91
CA ASP A 114 32.57 -23.03 7.79
C ASP A 114 32.49 -23.98 8.99
N GLY A 115 32.29 -25.26 8.68
CA GLY A 115 32.08 -26.31 9.67
C GLY A 115 30.63 -26.54 10.09
N LEU A 116 29.65 -25.85 9.50
CA LEU A 116 28.25 -26.27 9.61
C LEU A 116 28.03 -27.62 8.93
N GLY A 117 27.07 -28.41 9.42
CA GLY A 117 26.59 -29.59 8.72
C GLY A 117 25.99 -29.25 7.34
N GLU A 118 25.98 -30.21 6.42
CA GLU A 118 25.33 -30.01 5.11
C GLU A 118 23.83 -29.72 5.25
N ALA A 119 23.14 -30.47 6.12
CA ALA A 119 21.73 -30.24 6.43
C ALA A 119 21.49 -28.80 6.91
N THR A 120 22.35 -28.31 7.80
CA THR A 120 22.28 -26.95 8.34
C THR A 120 22.48 -25.88 7.29
N ARG A 121 23.47 -26.02 6.40
CA ARG A 121 23.62 -25.11 5.25
C ARG A 121 22.38 -25.09 4.36
N GLN A 122 21.74 -26.24 4.14
CA GLN A 122 20.54 -26.32 3.31
C GLN A 122 19.30 -25.70 3.98
N VAL A 123 19.17 -25.83 5.30
CA VAL A 123 18.12 -25.17 6.10
C VAL A 123 18.35 -23.66 6.12
N LEU A 124 19.59 -23.20 6.31
CA LEU A 124 19.93 -21.78 6.23
C LEU A 124 19.68 -21.20 4.85
N ALA A 125 19.98 -21.93 3.77
CA ALA A 125 19.65 -21.47 2.42
C ALA A 125 18.13 -21.29 2.23
N ALA A 126 17.31 -22.19 2.79
CA ALA A 126 15.86 -22.03 2.82
C ALA A 126 15.43 -20.82 3.65
N GLY A 127 16.00 -20.64 4.84
CA GLY A 127 15.75 -19.46 5.68
C GLY A 127 16.13 -18.15 4.98
N ALA A 128 17.24 -18.13 4.25
CA ALA A 128 17.71 -16.94 3.54
C ALA A 128 16.75 -16.50 2.43
N VAL A 129 16.08 -17.46 1.79
CA VAL A 129 15.01 -17.23 0.81
C VAL A 129 13.72 -16.73 1.48
N LEU A 130 13.38 -17.26 2.65
CA LEU A 130 12.12 -16.98 3.35
C LEU A 130 12.10 -15.61 4.05
N GLY A 131 13.25 -15.11 4.50
CA GLY A 131 13.33 -13.81 5.17
C GLY A 131 13.42 -13.92 6.70
N SER A 132 12.75 -12.99 7.38
CA SER A 132 12.64 -12.94 8.84
C SER A 132 11.44 -13.76 9.35
N ASP A 133 11.41 -13.99 10.67
CA ASP A 133 10.27 -14.58 11.39
C ASP A 133 9.85 -15.96 10.87
N VAL A 134 10.83 -16.80 10.55
CA VAL A 134 10.58 -18.08 9.88
C VAL A 134 10.26 -19.17 10.91
N THR A 135 9.15 -19.88 10.70
CA THR A 135 8.77 -21.02 11.54
C THR A 135 9.50 -22.30 11.11
N PRO A 136 9.80 -23.24 12.04
CA PRO A 136 10.40 -24.54 11.70
C PRO A 136 9.65 -25.29 10.59
N ASP A 137 8.32 -25.31 10.61
CA ASP A 137 7.49 -25.94 9.57
C ASP A 137 7.75 -25.38 8.17
N LEU A 138 7.99 -24.06 8.07
CA LEU A 138 8.22 -23.39 6.80
C LEU A 138 9.63 -23.68 6.28
N LEU A 139 10.61 -23.75 7.19
CA LEU A 139 11.96 -24.22 6.88
C LEU A 139 11.96 -25.67 6.42
N GLN A 140 11.19 -26.55 7.06
CA GLN A 140 11.03 -27.94 6.68
C GLN A 140 10.47 -28.07 5.25
N ALA A 141 9.32 -27.43 5.00
CA ALA A 141 8.67 -27.47 3.69
C ALA A 141 9.55 -26.87 2.57
N THR A 142 10.32 -25.83 2.87
CA THR A 142 11.14 -25.12 1.87
C THR A 142 12.48 -25.82 1.61
N SER A 143 13.18 -26.24 2.67
CA SER A 143 14.45 -26.98 2.55
C SER A 143 14.25 -28.39 1.99
N GLY A 144 13.07 -28.98 2.22
CA GLY A 144 12.77 -30.38 1.89
C GLY A 144 13.46 -31.37 2.82
N ARG A 145 13.79 -30.95 4.04
CA ARG A 145 14.44 -31.77 5.09
C ARG A 145 13.42 -32.34 6.06
N GLY A 146 13.80 -33.42 6.75
CA GLY A 146 12.97 -34.00 7.81
C GLY A 146 12.87 -33.07 9.03
N GLU A 147 11.83 -33.25 9.84
CA GLU A 147 11.61 -32.45 11.06
C GLU A 147 12.83 -32.49 12.00
N ASP A 148 13.31 -33.69 12.33
CA ASP A 148 14.50 -33.90 13.15
C ASP A 148 15.76 -33.23 12.57
N GLU A 149 15.93 -33.22 11.25
CA GLU A 149 17.08 -32.57 10.60
C GLU A 149 16.98 -31.05 10.74
N VAL A 150 15.78 -30.48 10.62
CA VAL A 150 15.54 -29.03 10.78
C VAL A 150 15.80 -28.61 12.22
N VAL A 151 15.31 -29.35 13.20
CA VAL A 151 15.53 -29.05 14.62
C VAL A 151 17.02 -29.06 14.95
N ARG A 152 17.75 -30.12 14.57
CA ARG A 152 19.21 -30.19 14.80
C ARG A 152 19.98 -29.09 14.06
N ALA A 153 19.55 -28.74 12.84
CA ALA A 153 20.14 -27.65 12.08
C ALA A 153 19.94 -26.29 12.76
N LEU A 154 18.74 -26.04 13.30
CA LEU A 154 18.44 -24.84 14.06
C LEU A 154 19.28 -24.77 15.34
N GLU A 155 19.37 -25.85 16.10
CA GLU A 155 20.23 -25.94 17.30
C GLU A 155 21.70 -25.65 16.99
N GLU A 156 22.23 -26.23 15.91
CA GLU A 156 23.61 -25.98 15.46
C GLU A 156 23.81 -24.52 15.06
N ALA A 157 22.90 -23.96 14.27
CA ALA A 157 22.99 -22.59 13.77
C ALA A 157 22.84 -21.55 14.90
N VAL A 158 21.99 -21.80 15.90
CA VAL A 158 21.87 -20.98 17.10
C VAL A 158 23.13 -21.09 17.96
N GLY A 159 23.65 -22.31 18.17
CA GLY A 159 24.88 -22.53 18.93
C GLY A 159 26.10 -21.81 18.36
N ARG A 160 26.08 -21.51 17.06
CA ARG A 160 27.11 -20.73 16.34
C ARG A 160 26.74 -19.26 16.10
N ALA A 161 25.61 -18.78 16.65
CA ALA A 161 25.12 -17.41 16.49
C ALA A 161 24.99 -16.98 15.02
N VAL A 162 24.55 -17.90 14.15
CA VAL A 162 24.18 -17.61 12.74
C VAL A 162 22.74 -17.13 12.67
N ILE A 163 21.87 -17.80 13.44
CA ILE A 163 20.47 -17.43 13.63
C ILE A 163 20.18 -17.24 15.11
N GLU A 164 19.13 -16.51 15.40
CA GLU A 164 18.65 -16.22 16.75
C GLU A 164 17.20 -16.69 16.88
N HIS A 165 16.82 -17.02 18.12
CA HIS A 165 15.42 -17.26 18.46
C HIS A 165 14.72 -15.91 18.60
N THR A 166 13.67 -15.71 17.82
CA THR A 166 12.76 -14.59 18.00
C THR A 166 11.61 -14.98 18.93
N ASN A 167 10.78 -14.01 19.31
CA ASN A 167 9.62 -14.27 20.15
C ASN A 167 8.64 -15.22 19.41
N GLN A 168 8.00 -16.14 20.13
CA GLN A 168 6.97 -17.05 19.60
C GLN A 168 7.45 -18.23 18.72
N GLY A 169 8.69 -18.72 18.91
CA GLY A 169 9.15 -19.95 18.24
C GLY A 169 9.49 -19.77 16.76
N THR A 170 9.73 -18.53 16.34
CA THR A 170 10.27 -18.17 15.03
C THR A 170 11.79 -18.02 15.12
N HIS A 171 12.44 -18.05 13.95
CA HIS A 171 13.88 -17.89 13.80
C HIS A 171 14.20 -16.82 12.77
N ALA A 172 15.24 -16.04 13.04
CA ALA A 172 15.77 -15.04 12.12
C ALA A 172 17.30 -15.08 12.11
N PHE A 173 17.92 -14.57 11.04
CA PHE A 173 19.36 -14.36 11.04
C PHE A 173 19.72 -13.28 12.05
N GLY A 174 20.78 -13.48 12.84
CA GLY A 174 21.24 -12.45 13.79
C GLY A 174 21.74 -11.17 13.11
N HIS A 175 21.95 -11.22 11.78
CA HIS A 175 22.28 -10.05 10.97
C HIS A 175 21.85 -10.22 9.51
N GLU A 176 21.33 -9.15 8.89
CA GLU A 176 20.91 -9.13 7.47
C GLU A 176 22.08 -9.51 6.53
N ALA A 177 23.30 -9.04 6.83
CA ALA A 177 24.50 -9.42 6.09
C ALA A 177 24.76 -10.94 6.05
N MET A 178 24.45 -11.67 7.13
CA MET A 178 24.61 -13.13 7.17
C MET A 178 23.58 -13.80 6.25
N GLN A 179 22.32 -13.37 6.34
CA GLN A 179 21.26 -13.82 5.43
C GLN A 179 21.65 -13.60 3.97
N ARG A 180 22.12 -12.39 3.66
CA ARG A 180 22.55 -12.00 2.31
C ARG A 180 23.71 -12.86 1.82
N LEU A 181 24.73 -13.11 2.65
CA LEU A 181 25.84 -13.99 2.30
C LEU A 181 25.35 -15.41 1.95
N VAL A 182 24.46 -15.98 2.77
CA VAL A 182 23.88 -17.31 2.51
C VAL A 182 23.06 -17.31 1.22
N TYR A 183 22.28 -16.25 0.98
CA TYR A 183 21.49 -16.11 -0.25
C TYR A 183 22.37 -16.01 -1.49
N ASP A 184 23.39 -15.15 -1.48
CA ASP A 184 24.25 -14.86 -2.64
C ASP A 184 25.20 -16.02 -2.98
N THR A 185 25.67 -16.76 -1.97
CA THR A 185 26.48 -17.97 -2.17
C THR A 185 25.65 -19.18 -2.61
N THR A 186 24.31 -19.11 -2.47
CA THR A 186 23.42 -20.14 -3.00
C THR A 186 23.27 -19.98 -4.52
N SER A 187 23.51 -21.07 -5.26
CA SER A 187 23.37 -21.07 -6.73
C SER A 187 21.97 -20.63 -7.17
N LEU A 188 21.89 -19.97 -8.34
CA LEU A 188 20.61 -19.51 -8.88
C LEU A 188 19.58 -20.65 -9.03
N ALA A 189 20.02 -21.83 -9.48
CA ALA A 189 19.15 -23.00 -9.61
C ALA A 189 18.57 -23.44 -8.26
N ARG A 190 19.40 -23.43 -7.20
CA ARG A 190 18.95 -23.76 -5.84
C ARG A 190 18.03 -22.67 -5.28
N ARG A 191 18.34 -21.38 -5.49
CA ARG A 191 17.44 -20.27 -5.10
C ARG A 191 16.07 -20.39 -5.75
N ARG A 192 16.00 -20.65 -7.05
CA ARG A 192 14.72 -20.87 -7.77
C ARG A 192 13.93 -22.04 -7.19
N LEU A 193 14.59 -23.17 -6.93
CA LEU A 193 13.95 -24.33 -6.30
C LEU A 193 13.39 -23.99 -4.91
N LEU A 194 14.17 -23.31 -4.07
CA LEU A 194 13.75 -22.93 -2.73
C LEU A 194 12.61 -21.92 -2.77
N HIS A 195 12.66 -20.91 -3.63
CA HIS A 195 11.56 -19.97 -3.85
C HIS A 195 10.28 -20.67 -4.32
N SER A 196 10.39 -21.67 -5.22
CA SER A 196 9.23 -22.46 -5.64
C SER A 196 8.61 -23.21 -4.45
N ARG A 197 9.44 -23.87 -3.63
CA ARG A 197 8.95 -24.60 -2.45
C ARG A 197 8.37 -23.68 -1.38
N ALA A 198 8.97 -22.50 -1.18
CA ALA A 198 8.48 -21.48 -0.28
C ALA A 198 7.07 -21.01 -0.70
N ALA A 199 6.89 -20.69 -1.99
CA ALA A 199 5.58 -20.36 -2.53
C ALA A 199 4.56 -21.49 -2.29
N ASP A 200 4.90 -22.74 -2.64
CA ASP A 200 3.99 -23.87 -2.44
C ASP A 200 3.65 -24.10 -0.96
N ALA A 201 4.60 -23.87 -0.05
CA ALA A 201 4.37 -23.98 1.38
C ALA A 201 3.42 -22.88 1.90
N LEU A 202 3.61 -21.63 1.48
CA LEU A 202 2.72 -20.52 1.83
C LEU A 202 1.30 -20.73 1.29
N ILE A 203 1.18 -21.25 0.06
CA ILE A 203 -0.11 -21.57 -0.57
C ILE A 203 -0.85 -22.66 0.22
N ARG A 204 -0.12 -23.66 0.75
CA ARG A 204 -0.72 -24.76 1.51
C ARG A 204 -1.24 -24.35 2.89
N ARG A 205 -0.65 -23.34 3.55
CA ARG A 205 -1.02 -22.87 4.90
C ARG A 205 -2.36 -22.11 4.95
N ARG A 206 -3.35 -22.48 4.11
CA ARG A 206 -4.67 -21.83 3.92
C ARG A 206 -5.13 -21.00 5.13
N GLY A 207 -5.27 -19.69 4.96
CA GLY A 207 -5.87 -18.81 5.97
C GLY A 207 -5.74 -17.32 5.63
N PRO A 208 -6.35 -16.44 6.45
CA PRO A 208 -6.25 -14.98 6.30
C PRO A 208 -4.80 -14.44 6.37
N ALA A 209 -3.89 -15.23 6.94
CA ALA A 209 -2.47 -14.91 7.06
C ALA A 209 -1.65 -15.20 5.79
N THR A 210 -2.20 -15.87 4.77
CA THR A 210 -1.49 -16.06 3.50
C THR A 210 -1.38 -14.71 2.80
N ALA A 211 -0.21 -14.08 2.89
CA ALA A 211 0.12 -12.83 2.22
C ALA A 211 0.27 -13.05 0.70
N PRO A 212 -0.69 -12.61 -0.14
CA PRO A 212 -0.66 -12.90 -1.58
C PRO A 212 0.56 -12.29 -2.29
N ASP A 213 1.02 -11.14 -1.80
CA ASP A 213 2.21 -10.41 -2.18
C ASP A 213 3.49 -11.24 -1.98
N ALA A 214 3.68 -11.83 -0.79
CA ALA A 214 4.81 -12.72 -0.50
C ALA A 214 4.82 -13.97 -1.40
N VAL A 215 3.65 -14.56 -1.65
CA VAL A 215 3.52 -15.70 -2.58
C VAL A 215 3.90 -15.28 -3.99
N ALA A 216 3.39 -14.15 -4.48
CA ALA A 216 3.70 -13.63 -5.81
C ALA A 216 5.21 -13.39 -5.99
N ALA A 217 5.86 -12.80 -4.97
CA ALA A 217 7.30 -12.53 -4.98
C ALA A 217 8.14 -13.83 -5.06
N HIS A 218 7.80 -14.85 -4.27
CA HIS A 218 8.48 -16.15 -4.35
C HIS A 218 8.24 -16.87 -5.68
N LEU A 219 7.02 -16.85 -6.22
CA LEU A 219 6.74 -17.44 -7.53
C LEU A 219 7.55 -16.75 -8.64
N ARG A 220 7.65 -15.41 -8.61
CA ARG A 220 8.47 -14.64 -9.55
C ARG A 220 9.95 -14.99 -9.44
N ALA A 221 10.49 -15.03 -8.23
CA ALA A 221 11.88 -15.40 -7.99
C ALA A 221 12.19 -16.86 -8.38
N ALA A 222 11.17 -17.73 -8.38
CA ALA A 222 11.25 -19.10 -8.90
C ALA A 222 11.18 -19.18 -10.44
N GLY A 223 10.74 -18.12 -11.12
CA GLY A 223 10.46 -18.12 -12.57
C GLY A 223 9.11 -18.72 -12.95
N ARG A 224 8.15 -18.78 -12.01
CA ARG A 224 6.78 -19.26 -12.23
C ARG A 224 5.86 -18.08 -12.54
N ASP A 225 6.12 -17.42 -13.66
CA ASP A 225 5.56 -16.10 -13.99
C ASP A 225 4.03 -16.10 -14.09
N VAL A 226 3.43 -17.09 -14.75
CA VAL A 226 1.95 -17.19 -14.89
C VAL A 226 1.26 -17.29 -13.53
N GLU A 227 1.81 -18.08 -12.62
CA GLU A 227 1.25 -18.22 -11.27
C GLU A 227 1.52 -16.95 -10.44
N SER A 228 2.71 -16.35 -10.58
CA SER A 228 3.04 -15.07 -9.96
C SER A 228 2.10 -13.95 -10.42
N ALA A 229 1.71 -13.93 -11.69
CA ALA A 229 0.73 -12.98 -12.23
C ALA A 229 -0.63 -13.12 -11.52
N ALA A 230 -1.13 -14.35 -11.38
CA ALA A 230 -2.38 -14.65 -10.67
C ALA A 230 -2.34 -14.25 -9.18
N TRP A 231 -1.21 -14.46 -8.51
CA TRP A 231 -1.03 -14.06 -7.12
C TRP A 231 -0.83 -12.54 -6.96
N SER A 232 -0.18 -11.89 -7.92
CA SER A 232 -0.07 -10.42 -7.97
C SER A 232 -1.45 -9.78 -8.15
N TRP A 233 -2.33 -10.35 -8.97
CA TRP A 233 -3.72 -9.93 -9.06
C TRP A 233 -4.45 -10.04 -7.71
N ARG A 234 -4.28 -11.15 -6.97
CA ARG A 234 -4.87 -11.28 -5.62
C ARG A 234 -4.31 -10.28 -4.62
N ALA A 235 -3.01 -10.00 -4.69
CA ALA A 235 -2.36 -8.97 -3.88
C ALA A 235 -2.94 -7.58 -4.18
N ALA A 236 -3.12 -7.25 -5.46
CA ALA A 236 -3.78 -6.02 -5.89
C ALA A 236 -5.21 -5.91 -5.35
N GLN A 237 -6.02 -6.97 -5.46
CA GLN A 237 -7.40 -6.95 -4.95
C GLN A 237 -7.43 -6.74 -3.42
N ARG A 238 -6.50 -7.36 -2.68
CA ARG A 238 -6.37 -7.12 -1.24
C ARG A 238 -5.99 -5.67 -0.94
N ALA A 239 -4.99 -5.13 -1.63
CA ALA A 239 -4.55 -3.74 -1.45
C ALA A 239 -5.67 -2.74 -1.78
N ARG A 240 -6.45 -2.97 -2.85
CA ARG A 240 -7.63 -2.17 -3.22
C ARG A 240 -8.69 -2.17 -2.11
N ASN A 241 -9.00 -3.34 -1.54
CA ASN A 241 -9.96 -3.46 -0.45
C ASN A 241 -9.51 -2.75 0.84
N LEU A 242 -8.21 -2.52 1.00
CA LEU A 242 -7.61 -1.78 2.11
C LEU A 242 -7.32 -0.31 1.75
N TYR A 243 -7.76 0.15 0.56
CA TYR A 243 -7.47 1.48 0.01
C TYR A 243 -5.97 1.82 -0.07
N ALA A 244 -5.10 0.81 -0.11
CA ALA A 244 -3.66 0.94 -0.32
C ALA A 244 -3.35 1.13 -1.82
N HIS A 245 -3.78 2.27 -2.37
CA HIS A 245 -3.79 2.55 -3.81
C HIS A 245 -2.41 2.45 -4.49
N THR A 246 -1.33 2.88 -3.82
CA THR A 246 0.03 2.77 -4.37
C THR A 246 0.47 1.31 -4.48
N GLU A 247 0.29 0.52 -3.42
CA GLU A 247 0.61 -0.92 -3.41
C GLU A 247 -0.25 -1.68 -4.43
N ALA A 248 -1.53 -1.31 -4.55
CA ALA A 248 -2.43 -1.87 -5.56
C ALA A 248 -1.87 -1.66 -6.98
N LEU A 249 -1.40 -0.46 -7.32
CA LEU A 249 -0.82 -0.20 -8.65
C LEU A 249 0.47 -0.98 -8.90
N GLU A 250 1.33 -1.14 -7.89
CA GLU A 250 2.54 -1.96 -8.01
C GLU A 250 2.20 -3.41 -8.35
N HIS A 251 1.22 -3.99 -7.64
CA HIS A 251 0.77 -5.35 -7.87
C HIS A 251 0.01 -5.53 -9.20
N LEU A 252 -0.82 -4.56 -9.60
CA LEU A 252 -1.48 -4.58 -10.92
C LEU A 252 -0.45 -4.47 -12.05
N GLY A 253 0.56 -3.61 -11.91
CA GLY A 253 1.67 -3.51 -12.85
C GLY A 253 2.46 -4.80 -12.96
N ALA A 254 2.75 -5.46 -11.82
CA ALA A 254 3.38 -6.78 -11.81
C ALA A 254 2.52 -7.86 -12.49
N ALA A 255 1.22 -7.90 -12.21
CA ALA A 255 0.29 -8.83 -12.84
C ALA A 255 0.24 -8.64 -14.37
N ALA A 256 0.13 -7.40 -14.84
CA ALA A 256 0.12 -7.08 -16.27
C ALA A 256 1.44 -7.44 -16.95
N ALA A 257 2.59 -7.08 -16.35
CA ALA A 257 3.91 -7.35 -16.91
C ALA A 257 4.22 -8.86 -17.03
N LEU A 258 3.64 -9.68 -16.15
CA LEU A 258 3.77 -11.14 -16.17
C LEU A 258 2.69 -11.84 -17.01
N GLY A 259 1.84 -11.07 -17.70
CA GLY A 259 0.84 -11.60 -18.63
C GLY A 259 -0.40 -12.19 -17.95
N HIS A 260 -0.86 -11.62 -16.83
CA HIS A 260 -2.18 -11.96 -16.30
C HIS A 260 -3.24 -11.78 -17.39
N PRO A 261 -4.11 -12.78 -17.64
CA PRO A 261 -5.06 -12.71 -18.73
C PRO A 261 -6.18 -11.69 -18.44
N GLY A 262 -6.79 -11.18 -19.52
CA GLY A 262 -8.03 -10.41 -19.48
C GLY A 262 -7.87 -8.92 -19.24
N HIS A 263 -8.98 -8.19 -19.39
CA HIS A 263 -9.05 -6.74 -19.25
C HIS A 263 -9.04 -6.27 -17.78
N GLN A 264 -9.35 -7.17 -16.83
CA GLN A 264 -9.64 -6.81 -15.44
C GLN A 264 -8.48 -6.10 -14.73
N VAL A 265 -7.23 -6.44 -15.08
CA VAL A 265 -6.04 -5.78 -14.50
C VAL A 265 -5.95 -4.32 -14.94
N HIS A 266 -6.27 -4.03 -16.19
CA HIS A 266 -6.24 -2.67 -16.73
C HIS A 266 -7.44 -1.85 -16.26
N GLU A 267 -8.63 -2.46 -16.19
CA GLU A 267 -9.81 -1.85 -15.59
C GLU A 267 -9.57 -1.48 -14.13
N ALA A 268 -9.08 -2.41 -13.32
CA ALA A 268 -8.72 -2.15 -11.92
C ALA A 268 -7.62 -1.08 -11.77
N SER A 269 -6.67 -1.02 -12.71
CA SER A 269 -5.67 0.04 -12.75
C SER A 269 -6.32 1.40 -13.01
N GLY A 270 -7.26 1.46 -13.94
CA GLY A 270 -8.07 2.65 -14.21
C GLY A 270 -8.83 3.12 -12.97
N ASP A 271 -9.45 2.22 -12.21
CA ASP A 271 -10.19 2.55 -10.99
C ASP A 271 -9.28 3.21 -9.94
N VAL A 272 -8.12 2.60 -9.68
CA VAL A 272 -7.16 3.10 -8.70
C VAL A 272 -6.55 4.43 -9.15
N LEU A 273 -6.24 4.57 -10.44
CA LEU A 273 -5.72 5.82 -11.01
C LEU A 273 -6.77 6.94 -10.94
N THR A 274 -8.05 6.62 -11.13
CA THR A 274 -9.16 7.57 -10.99
C THR A 274 -9.27 8.08 -9.55
N ALA A 275 -9.23 7.18 -8.56
CA ALA A 275 -9.24 7.55 -7.15
C ALA A 275 -8.03 8.43 -6.77
N LEU A 276 -6.84 8.12 -7.31
CA LEU A 276 -5.64 8.93 -7.11
C LEU A 276 -5.62 10.25 -7.89
N GLY A 277 -6.63 10.53 -8.73
CA GLY A 277 -6.69 11.74 -9.57
C GLY A 277 -5.69 11.74 -10.73
N ARG A 278 -5.18 10.58 -11.15
CA ARG A 278 -4.24 10.43 -12.28
C ARG A 278 -5.02 10.12 -13.56
N TYR A 279 -5.87 11.04 -13.99
CA TYR A 279 -6.89 10.80 -15.02
C TYR A 279 -6.32 10.44 -16.38
N ARG A 280 -5.22 11.06 -16.81
CA ARG A 280 -4.59 10.67 -18.09
C ARG A 280 -4.17 9.20 -18.09
N HIS A 281 -3.59 8.74 -16.99
CA HIS A 281 -3.20 7.34 -16.84
C HIS A 281 -4.42 6.43 -16.68
N ALA A 282 -5.49 6.89 -16.01
CA ALA A 282 -6.73 6.16 -15.86
C ALA A 282 -7.40 5.90 -17.22
N ILE A 283 -7.56 6.94 -18.06
CA ILE A 283 -8.10 6.83 -19.43
C ILE A 283 -7.29 5.81 -20.23
N ALA A 284 -5.96 5.95 -20.25
CA ALA A 284 -5.10 5.02 -20.98
C ALA A 284 -5.18 3.57 -20.46
N ALA A 285 -5.50 3.37 -19.19
CA ALA A 285 -5.73 2.04 -18.61
C ALA A 285 -7.09 1.48 -19.03
N TYR A 286 -8.16 2.28 -18.97
CA TYR A 286 -9.49 1.87 -19.42
C TYR A 286 -9.54 1.61 -20.93
N GLU A 287 -8.88 2.41 -21.77
CA GLU A 287 -8.77 2.17 -23.21
C GLU A 287 -8.08 0.82 -23.52
N ARG A 288 -7.03 0.48 -22.77
CA ARG A 288 -6.40 -0.84 -22.86
C ARG A 288 -7.34 -1.95 -22.41
N ALA A 289 -8.10 -1.73 -21.34
CA ALA A 289 -9.11 -2.68 -20.88
C ALA A 289 -10.17 -2.93 -21.96
N ALA A 290 -10.71 -1.86 -22.56
CA ALA A 290 -11.70 -1.94 -23.65
C ALA A 290 -11.14 -2.70 -24.87
N ALA A 291 -9.91 -2.40 -25.27
CA ALA A 291 -9.26 -3.09 -26.40
C ALA A 291 -9.02 -4.59 -26.16
N MET A 292 -8.88 -5.01 -24.91
CA MET A 292 -8.70 -6.41 -24.51
C MET A 292 -10.01 -7.13 -24.18
N CYS A 293 -11.13 -6.39 -24.14
CA CYS A 293 -12.43 -6.96 -23.82
C CYS A 293 -12.88 -7.91 -24.94
N PRO A 294 -13.28 -9.16 -24.63
CA PRO A 294 -13.82 -10.06 -25.64
C PRO A 294 -15.08 -9.45 -26.27
N PRO A 295 -15.31 -9.59 -27.60
CA PRO A 295 -16.48 -9.01 -28.27
C PRO A 295 -17.83 -9.47 -27.72
N GLN A 296 -17.85 -10.61 -27.00
CA GLN A 296 -19.04 -11.22 -26.43
C GLN A 296 -19.36 -10.68 -25.03
N ASP A 297 -18.40 -10.02 -24.38
CA ASP A 297 -18.53 -9.50 -23.02
C ASP A 297 -19.00 -8.03 -23.06
N HIS A 298 -20.23 -7.85 -23.55
CA HIS A 298 -20.84 -6.53 -23.71
C HIS A 298 -20.99 -5.80 -22.37
N LEU A 299 -21.21 -6.54 -21.27
CA LEU A 299 -21.35 -5.96 -19.93
C LEU A 299 -20.03 -5.38 -19.40
N ALA A 300 -18.92 -6.11 -19.58
CA ALA A 300 -17.59 -5.59 -19.23
C ALA A 300 -17.26 -4.34 -20.04
N LEU A 301 -17.51 -4.36 -21.36
CA LEU A 301 -17.28 -3.20 -22.20
C LEU A 301 -18.16 -2.01 -21.79
N ALA A 302 -19.45 -2.23 -21.50
CA ALA A 302 -20.35 -1.19 -21.01
C ALA A 302 -19.87 -0.58 -19.69
N THR A 303 -19.33 -1.40 -18.79
CA THR A 303 -18.75 -0.95 -17.52
C THR A 303 -17.52 -0.07 -17.75
N ILE A 304 -16.62 -0.47 -18.67
CA ILE A 304 -15.43 0.32 -19.01
C ILE A 304 -15.80 1.65 -19.67
N GLU A 305 -16.75 1.64 -20.59
CA GLU A 305 -17.29 2.87 -21.23
C GLU A 305 -17.91 3.80 -20.17
N HIS A 306 -18.66 3.25 -19.22
CA HIS A 306 -19.22 4.03 -18.10
C HIS A 306 -18.11 4.64 -17.22
N ARG A 307 -17.03 3.91 -16.93
CA ARG A 307 -15.87 4.44 -16.19
C ARG A 307 -15.12 5.53 -16.95
N LEU A 308 -14.96 5.39 -18.28
CA LEU A 308 -14.38 6.44 -19.12
C LEU A 308 -15.24 7.71 -19.07
N ALA A 309 -16.56 7.57 -19.11
CA ALA A 309 -17.47 8.70 -18.96
C ALA A 309 -17.31 9.39 -17.60
N GLU A 310 -17.19 8.64 -16.50
CA GLU A 310 -16.96 9.18 -15.16
C GLU A 310 -15.70 10.06 -15.13
N VAL A 311 -14.59 9.58 -15.69
CA VAL A 311 -13.33 10.34 -15.74
C VAL A 311 -13.47 11.60 -16.61
N HIS A 312 -14.11 11.49 -17.78
CA HIS A 312 -14.34 12.65 -18.64
C HIS A 312 -15.30 13.67 -18.03
N HIS A 313 -16.30 13.24 -17.28
CA HIS A 313 -17.18 14.11 -16.50
C HIS A 313 -16.39 14.90 -15.44
N ARG A 314 -15.51 14.23 -14.69
CA ARG A 314 -14.60 14.86 -13.71
C ARG A 314 -13.60 15.85 -14.35
N LEU A 315 -13.28 15.66 -15.63
CA LEU A 315 -12.43 16.58 -16.40
C LEU A 315 -13.18 17.75 -17.04
N GLY A 316 -14.51 17.83 -16.88
CA GLY A 316 -15.37 18.80 -17.55
C GLY A 316 -15.62 18.54 -19.04
N ALA A 317 -15.14 17.41 -19.57
CA ALA A 317 -15.28 17.04 -20.98
C ALA A 317 -16.65 16.39 -21.24
N TRP A 318 -17.73 17.12 -20.97
CA TRP A 318 -19.10 16.57 -20.93
C TRP A 318 -19.59 16.01 -22.27
N ASP A 319 -19.16 16.54 -23.41
CA ASP A 319 -19.51 15.97 -24.72
C ASP A 319 -18.86 14.59 -24.93
N VAL A 320 -17.62 14.41 -24.45
CA VAL A 320 -16.91 13.12 -24.50
C VAL A 320 -17.54 12.14 -23.52
N ALA A 321 -17.86 12.60 -22.30
CA ALA A 321 -18.58 11.80 -21.31
C ALA A 321 -19.95 11.32 -21.86
N ALA A 322 -20.72 12.20 -22.50
CA ALA A 322 -22.00 11.84 -23.11
C ALA A 322 -21.84 10.78 -24.22
N SER A 323 -20.76 10.84 -25.01
CA SER A 323 -20.47 9.84 -26.03
C SER A 323 -20.22 8.46 -25.42
N HIS A 324 -19.40 8.38 -24.37
CA HIS A 324 -19.11 7.14 -23.66
C HIS A 324 -20.35 6.57 -22.95
N LEU A 325 -21.18 7.42 -22.33
CA LEU A 325 -22.45 6.98 -21.73
C LEU A 325 -23.42 6.43 -22.78
N GLY A 326 -23.49 7.06 -23.97
CA GLY A 326 -24.29 6.56 -25.08
C GLY A 326 -23.82 5.19 -25.57
N ALA A 327 -22.49 4.98 -25.66
CA ALA A 327 -21.90 3.69 -26.00
C ALA A 327 -22.20 2.62 -24.94
N ALA A 328 -22.05 2.96 -23.65
CA ALA A 328 -22.39 2.08 -22.54
C ALA A 328 -23.88 1.69 -22.57
N LEU A 329 -24.79 2.66 -22.75
CA LEU A 329 -26.22 2.41 -22.81
C LEU A 329 -26.61 1.50 -23.98
N ALA A 330 -25.98 1.67 -25.16
CA ALA A 330 -26.24 0.85 -26.33
C ALA A 330 -25.83 -0.63 -26.15
N LEU A 331 -24.89 -0.91 -25.26
CA LEU A 331 -24.43 -2.26 -24.92
C LEU A 331 -25.33 -2.96 -23.88
N LEU A 332 -26.13 -2.20 -23.11
CA LEU A 332 -26.97 -2.69 -22.01
C LEU A 332 -28.41 -2.98 -22.49
N SER A 333 -28.57 -4.00 -23.33
CA SER A 333 -29.86 -4.35 -23.95
C SER A 333 -30.69 -5.38 -23.20
N ASN A 334 -30.10 -6.14 -22.28
CA ASN A 334 -30.79 -7.27 -21.63
C ASN A 334 -31.53 -6.85 -20.36
N GLU A 335 -32.54 -7.62 -19.97
CA GLU A 335 -33.25 -7.40 -18.69
C GLU A 335 -32.33 -7.57 -17.48
N SER A 336 -31.35 -8.48 -17.56
CA SER A 336 -30.32 -8.67 -16.52
C SER A 336 -29.47 -7.42 -16.26
N ASP A 337 -29.44 -6.49 -17.23
CA ASP A 337 -28.57 -5.33 -17.20
C ASP A 337 -29.28 -4.10 -16.61
N ALA A 338 -30.55 -4.24 -16.19
CA ALA A 338 -31.42 -3.14 -15.80
C ALA A 338 -30.80 -2.24 -14.71
N ALA A 339 -30.18 -2.82 -13.68
CA ALA A 339 -29.51 -2.04 -12.63
C ALA A 339 -28.35 -1.20 -13.18
N GLN A 340 -27.46 -1.78 -14.00
CA GLN A 340 -26.36 -1.04 -14.63
C GLN A 340 -26.89 0.02 -15.60
N ARG A 341 -27.96 -0.30 -16.34
CA ARG A 341 -28.62 0.63 -17.27
C ARG A 341 -29.18 1.85 -16.54
N ALA A 342 -29.84 1.64 -15.39
CA ALA A 342 -30.35 2.73 -14.56
C ALA A 342 -29.22 3.66 -14.07
N ARG A 343 -28.08 3.10 -13.64
CA ARG A 343 -26.90 3.90 -13.24
C ARG A 343 -26.35 4.74 -14.39
N VAL A 344 -26.21 4.15 -15.58
CA VAL A 344 -25.77 4.89 -16.78
C VAL A 344 -26.76 5.99 -17.13
N LEU A 345 -28.07 5.75 -17.02
CA LEU A 345 -29.12 6.75 -17.27
C LEU A 345 -29.07 7.91 -16.25
N ALA A 346 -28.81 7.64 -14.98
CA ALA A 346 -28.62 8.67 -13.96
C ALA A 346 -27.42 9.58 -14.31
N ASP A 347 -26.29 9.01 -14.73
CA ASP A 347 -25.14 9.78 -15.16
C ASP A 347 -25.38 10.54 -16.49
N ILE A 348 -26.20 10.00 -17.39
CA ILE A 348 -26.67 10.73 -18.58
C ILE A 348 -27.47 11.95 -18.16
N ALA A 349 -28.36 11.83 -17.17
CA ALA A 349 -29.14 12.95 -16.66
C ALA A 349 -28.24 14.04 -16.07
N LEU A 350 -27.25 13.65 -15.27
CA LEU A 350 -26.27 14.58 -14.70
C LEU A 350 -25.45 15.29 -15.78
N VAL A 351 -24.90 14.55 -16.75
CA VAL A 351 -24.12 15.13 -17.86
C VAL A 351 -24.99 16.04 -18.74
N ALA A 352 -26.24 15.66 -19.02
CA ALA A 352 -27.18 16.50 -19.76
C ALA A 352 -27.48 17.81 -19.01
N HIS A 353 -27.63 17.74 -17.69
CA HIS A 353 -27.79 18.92 -16.85
C HIS A 353 -26.57 19.84 -16.91
N ARG A 354 -25.35 19.29 -16.82
CA ARG A 354 -24.09 20.06 -16.97
C ARG A 354 -23.99 20.77 -18.32
N ARG A 355 -24.55 20.18 -19.37
CA ARG A 355 -24.64 20.76 -20.72
C ARG A 355 -25.79 21.76 -20.89
N GLY A 356 -26.56 22.05 -19.84
CA GLY A 356 -27.72 22.94 -19.87
C GLY A 356 -28.96 22.35 -20.56
N GLN A 357 -29.01 21.02 -20.76
CA GLN A 357 -30.08 20.32 -21.46
C GLN A 357 -31.17 19.87 -20.48
N THR A 358 -31.83 20.82 -19.81
CA THR A 358 -32.74 20.56 -18.67
C THR A 358 -33.85 19.56 -18.97
N ALA A 359 -34.48 19.63 -20.15
CA ALA A 359 -35.55 18.70 -20.52
C ALA A 359 -35.03 17.26 -20.69
N ALA A 360 -33.89 17.10 -21.36
CA ALA A 360 -33.26 15.78 -21.54
C ALA A 360 -32.77 15.20 -20.21
N ALA A 361 -32.25 16.05 -19.32
CA ALA A 361 -31.84 15.65 -17.97
C ALA A 361 -33.01 15.09 -17.16
N GLY A 362 -34.15 15.78 -17.16
CA GLY A 362 -35.36 15.31 -16.48
C GLY A 362 -35.84 13.96 -17.02
N THR A 363 -35.99 13.83 -18.35
CA THR A 363 -36.41 12.57 -18.96
C THR A 363 -35.47 11.42 -18.64
N ALA A 364 -34.14 11.63 -18.72
CA ALA A 364 -33.18 10.58 -18.40
C ALA A 364 -33.24 10.18 -16.91
N ALA A 365 -33.44 11.14 -15.99
CA ALA A 365 -33.57 10.88 -14.56
C ALA A 365 -34.85 10.09 -14.22
N ASP A 366 -35.98 10.43 -14.83
CA ASP A 366 -37.25 9.70 -14.65
C ASP A 366 -37.11 8.26 -15.14
N VAL A 367 -36.54 8.06 -16.34
CA VAL A 367 -36.30 6.71 -16.89
C VAL A 367 -35.28 5.93 -16.05
N ALA A 368 -34.29 6.60 -15.46
CA ALA A 368 -33.34 5.99 -14.53
C ALA A 368 -34.06 5.46 -13.29
N LEU A 369 -34.95 6.24 -12.68
CA LEU A 369 -35.73 5.84 -11.50
C LEU A 369 -36.68 4.68 -11.81
N ASP A 370 -37.42 4.76 -12.92
CA ASP A 370 -38.31 3.67 -13.35
C ASP A 370 -37.53 2.37 -13.58
N THR A 371 -36.37 2.48 -14.23
CA THR A 371 -35.50 1.31 -14.49
C THR A 371 -34.90 0.77 -13.19
N ALA A 372 -34.46 1.62 -12.27
CA ALA A 372 -33.91 1.23 -10.97
C ALA A 372 -34.97 0.53 -10.11
N THR A 373 -36.20 1.06 -10.12
CA THR A 373 -37.34 0.49 -9.39
C THR A 373 -37.70 -0.89 -9.94
N ALA A 374 -37.71 -1.05 -11.26
CA ALA A 374 -37.95 -2.35 -11.89
C ALA A 374 -36.82 -3.36 -11.60
N ALA A 375 -35.58 -2.88 -11.42
CA ALA A 375 -34.42 -3.71 -11.10
C ALA A 375 -34.32 -4.08 -9.61
N ASP A 376 -35.01 -3.35 -8.72
CA ASP A 376 -34.94 -3.49 -7.25
C ASP A 376 -33.50 -3.45 -6.71
N ASP A 377 -32.70 -2.50 -7.22
CA ASP A 377 -31.28 -2.34 -6.87
C ASP A 377 -31.04 -1.06 -6.06
N ASP A 378 -30.63 -1.21 -4.80
CA ASP A 378 -30.39 -0.10 -3.86
C ASP A 378 -29.36 0.92 -4.41
N ALA A 379 -28.32 0.47 -5.14
CA ALA A 379 -27.32 1.38 -5.70
C ALA A 379 -27.88 2.22 -6.86
N ALA A 380 -28.62 1.60 -7.78
CA ALA A 380 -29.30 2.30 -8.86
C ALA A 380 -30.38 3.27 -8.33
N LEU A 381 -31.15 2.87 -7.32
CA LEU A 381 -32.17 3.71 -6.69
C LEU A 381 -31.52 4.92 -6.00
N ALA A 382 -30.44 4.70 -5.25
CA ALA A 382 -29.71 5.79 -4.61
C ALA A 382 -29.25 6.86 -5.62
N GLN A 383 -28.65 6.45 -6.75
CA GLN A 383 -28.18 7.37 -7.78
C GLN A 383 -29.31 8.06 -8.54
N ALA A 384 -30.39 7.34 -8.89
CA ALA A 384 -31.52 7.92 -9.59
C ALA A 384 -32.24 8.98 -8.74
N HIS A 385 -32.42 8.69 -7.45
CA HIS A 385 -32.97 9.66 -6.51
C HIS A 385 -32.02 10.85 -6.28
N ASP A 386 -30.72 10.61 -6.20
CA ASP A 386 -29.73 11.69 -6.03
C ASP A 386 -29.79 12.72 -7.18
N VAL A 387 -29.78 12.24 -8.43
CA VAL A 387 -29.87 13.14 -9.60
C VAL A 387 -31.22 13.86 -9.68
N LEU A 388 -32.34 13.20 -9.34
CA LEU A 388 -33.66 13.85 -9.28
C LEU A 388 -33.70 14.94 -8.21
N GLY A 389 -33.07 14.70 -7.06
CA GLY A 389 -32.93 15.67 -5.98
C GLY A 389 -32.15 16.91 -6.42
N VAL A 390 -31.01 16.71 -7.09
CA VAL A 390 -30.20 17.81 -7.66
C VAL A 390 -31.01 18.62 -8.69
N LEU A 391 -31.72 17.95 -9.60
CA LEU A 391 -32.54 18.63 -10.61
C LEU A 391 -33.73 19.38 -10.00
N ALA A 392 -34.32 18.89 -8.91
CA ALA A 392 -35.39 19.57 -8.19
C ALA A 392 -34.88 20.83 -7.47
N ALA A 393 -33.71 20.75 -6.82
CA ALA A 393 -33.06 21.88 -6.15
C ALA A 393 -32.77 23.03 -7.13
N GLU A 394 -32.22 22.71 -8.31
CA GLU A 394 -31.96 23.69 -9.38
C GLU A 394 -33.23 24.38 -9.91
N ARG A 395 -34.38 23.70 -9.82
CA ARG A 395 -35.69 24.30 -10.15
C ARG A 395 -36.29 25.12 -9.01
N GLY A 396 -35.66 25.13 -7.83
CA GLY A 396 -36.15 25.77 -6.62
C GLY A 396 -37.24 25.00 -5.87
N ASP A 397 -37.50 23.74 -6.24
CA ASP A 397 -38.47 22.88 -5.55
C ASP A 397 -37.79 22.15 -4.39
N LEU A 398 -37.51 22.91 -3.32
CA LEU A 398 -36.80 22.40 -2.14
C LEU A 398 -37.51 21.21 -1.48
N PRO A 399 -38.86 21.16 -1.33
CA PRO A 399 -39.54 20.01 -0.77
C PRO A 399 -39.35 18.73 -1.58
N LEU A 400 -39.46 18.81 -2.93
CA LEU A 400 -39.23 17.65 -3.78
C LEU A 400 -37.77 17.21 -3.76
N ALA A 401 -36.83 18.16 -3.73
CA ALA A 401 -35.41 17.88 -3.60
C ALA A 401 -35.09 17.14 -2.28
N GLU A 402 -35.64 17.62 -1.16
CA GLU A 402 -35.42 17.00 0.16
C GLU A 402 -35.98 15.58 0.22
N HIS A 403 -37.14 15.34 -0.41
CA HIS A 403 -37.72 14.00 -0.53
C HIS A 403 -36.79 13.04 -1.28
N HIS A 404 -36.35 13.41 -2.49
CA HIS A 404 -35.50 12.55 -3.30
C HIS A 404 -34.12 12.34 -2.67
N LEU A 405 -33.47 13.37 -2.13
CA LEU A 405 -32.18 13.20 -1.44
C LEU A 405 -32.33 12.36 -0.16
N GLY A 406 -33.49 12.43 0.52
CA GLY A 406 -33.83 11.56 1.64
C GLY A 406 -33.94 10.09 1.23
N ASP A 407 -34.62 9.79 0.13
CA ASP A 407 -34.70 8.43 -0.42
C ASP A 407 -33.34 7.92 -0.88
N SER A 408 -32.54 8.78 -1.52
CA SER A 408 -31.16 8.46 -1.89
C SER A 408 -30.32 8.03 -0.68
N LEU A 409 -30.40 8.78 0.43
CA LEU A 409 -29.73 8.44 1.69
C LEU A 409 -30.24 7.13 2.29
N TRP A 410 -31.55 6.85 2.20
CA TRP A 410 -32.14 5.61 2.70
C TRP A 410 -31.58 4.38 1.98
N HIS A 411 -31.51 4.44 0.65
CA HIS A 411 -30.91 3.37 -0.15
C HIS A 411 -29.40 3.28 0.07
N ALA A 412 -28.69 4.41 0.06
CA ALA A 412 -27.25 4.43 0.27
C ALA A 412 -26.81 3.88 1.63
N ALA A 413 -27.62 4.04 2.68
CA ALA A 413 -27.34 3.50 4.01
C ALA A 413 -27.32 1.96 4.08
N ARG A 414 -27.88 1.29 3.08
CA ARG A 414 -27.92 -0.18 2.97
C ARG A 414 -26.76 -0.76 2.17
N LEU A 415 -25.95 0.10 1.55
CA LEU A 415 -24.82 -0.29 0.72
C LEU A 415 -23.54 -0.43 1.54
N ALA A 416 -22.69 -1.37 1.13
CA ALA A 416 -21.38 -1.59 1.76
C ALA A 416 -20.33 -0.55 1.34
N ASP A 417 -20.56 0.17 0.22
CA ASP A 417 -19.69 1.23 -0.29
C ASP A 417 -20.16 2.59 0.28
N PRO A 418 -19.44 3.18 1.24
CA PRO A 418 -19.85 4.43 1.87
C PRO A 418 -19.78 5.65 0.93
N SER A 419 -19.25 5.50 -0.29
CA SER A 419 -19.17 6.60 -1.24
C SER A 419 -20.52 7.05 -1.79
N TYR A 420 -21.50 6.13 -1.91
CA TYR A 420 -22.89 6.49 -2.24
C TYR A 420 -23.49 7.39 -1.15
N ARG A 421 -23.23 7.05 0.11
CA ARG A 421 -23.71 7.84 1.25
C ARG A 421 -23.03 9.19 1.33
N ALA A 422 -21.73 9.27 1.06
CA ALA A 422 -20.99 10.53 1.01
C ALA A 422 -21.54 11.48 -0.08
N ALA A 423 -21.87 10.95 -1.27
CA ALA A 423 -22.46 11.74 -2.36
C ALA A 423 -23.84 12.30 -1.98
N ALA A 424 -24.74 11.44 -1.50
CA ALA A 424 -26.08 11.86 -1.10
C ALA A 424 -26.07 12.86 0.08
N LEU A 425 -25.18 12.68 1.06
CA LEU A 425 -24.99 13.65 2.16
C LEU A 425 -24.47 14.99 1.64
N ASN A 426 -23.54 14.98 0.69
CA ASN A 426 -23.02 16.21 0.10
C ASN A 426 -24.13 17.01 -0.59
N ASN A 427 -24.94 16.35 -1.43
CA ASN A 427 -26.05 17.01 -2.12
C ASN A 427 -27.11 17.50 -1.12
N MET A 428 -27.39 16.73 -0.06
CA MET A 428 -28.28 17.14 1.03
C MET A 428 -27.74 18.38 1.77
N ALA A 429 -26.44 18.44 2.06
CA ALA A 429 -25.83 19.60 2.71
C ALA A 429 -25.98 20.88 1.87
N LEU A 430 -25.79 20.78 0.55
CA LEU A 430 -26.00 21.90 -0.37
C LEU A 430 -27.46 22.34 -0.40
N LEU A 431 -28.42 21.40 -0.43
CA LEU A 431 -29.84 21.70 -0.38
C LEU A 431 -30.24 22.41 0.93
N LEU A 432 -29.75 21.90 2.08
CA LEU A 432 -30.00 22.51 3.38
C LEU A 432 -29.51 23.96 3.44
N ALA A 433 -28.34 24.23 2.85
CA ALA A 433 -27.79 25.57 2.78
C ALA A 433 -28.65 26.51 1.91
N GLU A 434 -29.13 26.03 0.75
CA GLU A 434 -30.07 26.78 -0.11
C GLU A 434 -31.39 27.08 0.60
N GLY A 435 -31.86 26.15 1.45
CA GLY A 435 -33.03 26.33 2.32
C GLY A 435 -32.80 27.21 3.56
N GLY A 436 -31.60 27.77 3.74
CA GLY A 436 -31.25 28.62 4.89
C GLY A 436 -30.96 27.87 6.20
N ARG A 437 -30.84 26.53 6.16
CA ARG A 437 -30.56 25.66 7.31
C ARG A 437 -29.05 25.41 7.44
N ALA A 438 -28.28 26.50 7.56
CA ALA A 438 -26.82 26.46 7.47
C ALA A 438 -26.13 25.60 8.56
N ASP A 439 -26.64 25.62 9.79
CA ASP A 439 -26.08 24.82 10.88
C ASP A 439 -26.22 23.32 10.63
N GLU A 440 -27.37 22.89 10.10
CA GLU A 440 -27.61 21.49 9.72
C GLU A 440 -26.74 21.09 8.52
N ALA A 441 -26.62 21.97 7.52
CA ALA A 441 -25.75 21.77 6.37
C ALA A 441 -24.30 21.49 6.78
N LEU A 442 -23.76 22.23 7.76
CA LEU A 442 -22.40 22.04 8.25
C LEU A 442 -22.20 20.67 8.93
N VAL A 443 -23.20 20.16 9.65
CA VAL A 443 -23.13 18.83 10.27
C VAL A 443 -23.07 17.76 9.20
N VAL A 444 -23.99 17.83 8.22
CA VAL A 444 -24.08 16.87 7.12
C VAL A 444 -22.83 16.90 6.23
N ALA A 445 -22.31 18.09 5.90
CA ALA A 445 -21.11 18.25 5.08
C ALA A 445 -19.85 17.66 5.75
N ARG A 446 -19.72 17.78 7.08
CA ARG A 446 -18.62 17.16 7.83
C ARG A 446 -18.69 15.64 7.81
N GLU A 447 -19.89 15.07 7.93
CA GLU A 447 -20.09 13.62 7.81
C GLU A 447 -19.73 13.13 6.40
N ALA A 448 -20.19 13.83 5.37
CA ALA A 448 -19.86 13.52 3.97
C ALA A 448 -18.34 13.54 3.74
N LEU A 449 -17.63 14.57 4.25
CA LEU A 449 -16.18 14.67 4.15
C LEU A 449 -15.47 13.53 4.89
N GLN A 450 -15.90 13.17 6.09
CA GLN A 450 -15.31 12.07 6.85
C GLN A 450 -15.38 10.76 6.04
N LEU A 451 -16.56 10.42 5.52
CA LEU A 451 -16.74 9.23 4.68
C LEU A 451 -15.91 9.32 3.39
N GLY A 452 -15.85 10.49 2.76
CA GLY A 452 -15.07 10.70 1.54
C GLY A 452 -13.56 10.47 1.73
N LEU A 453 -13.00 10.86 2.88
CA LEU A 453 -11.59 10.68 3.20
C LEU A 453 -11.20 9.20 3.41
N GLU A 454 -12.12 8.35 3.87
CA GLU A 454 -11.87 6.93 4.13
C GLU A 454 -11.60 6.11 2.85
N HIS A 455 -12.03 6.58 1.68
CA HIS A 455 -11.89 5.86 0.39
C HIS A 455 -10.61 6.21 -0.39
N GLY A 456 -9.95 7.30 0.00
CA GLY A 456 -8.76 7.81 -0.69
C GLY A 456 -9.01 8.35 -2.11
N ASP A 457 -10.26 8.62 -2.50
CA ASP A 457 -10.56 9.34 -3.75
C ASP A 457 -10.31 10.84 -3.54
N ARG A 458 -9.19 11.30 -4.11
CA ARG A 458 -8.67 12.66 -3.90
C ARG A 458 -9.57 13.74 -4.46
N HIS A 459 -10.25 13.46 -5.58
CA HIS A 459 -11.12 14.45 -6.19
C HIS A 459 -12.40 14.62 -5.38
N ARG A 460 -12.98 13.53 -4.83
CA ARG A 460 -14.15 13.68 -3.93
C ARG A 460 -13.78 14.41 -2.67
N ALA A 461 -12.66 14.06 -2.05
CA ALA A 461 -12.18 14.77 -0.88
C ALA A 461 -11.97 16.27 -1.15
N ALA A 462 -11.40 16.65 -2.30
CA ALA A 462 -11.20 18.04 -2.67
C ALA A 462 -12.51 18.81 -2.89
N ALA A 463 -13.51 18.20 -3.54
CA ALA A 463 -14.82 18.80 -3.74
C ALA A 463 -15.59 18.95 -2.42
N LEU A 464 -15.57 17.93 -1.56
CA LEU A 464 -16.19 17.97 -0.22
C LEU A 464 -15.56 19.06 0.65
N HIS A 465 -14.23 19.22 0.60
CA HIS A 465 -13.55 20.33 1.26
C HIS A 465 -13.98 21.70 0.71
N THR A 466 -14.18 21.82 -0.60
CA THR A 466 -14.63 23.07 -1.23
C THR A 466 -16.03 23.45 -0.75
N ASN A 467 -16.97 22.51 -0.79
CA ASN A 467 -18.34 22.72 -0.34
C ASN A 467 -18.40 23.09 1.15
N LEU A 468 -17.65 22.37 2.00
CA LEU A 468 -17.57 22.70 3.42
C LEU A 468 -16.97 24.09 3.65
N ALA A 469 -15.98 24.49 2.86
CA ALA A 469 -15.40 25.83 2.98
C ALA A 469 -16.38 26.94 2.60
N ASP A 470 -17.17 26.74 1.55
CA ASP A 470 -18.20 27.70 1.13
C ASP A 470 -19.28 27.86 2.21
N LEU A 471 -19.70 26.76 2.83
CA LEU A 471 -20.64 26.77 3.96
C LEU A 471 -20.07 27.49 5.20
N LEU A 472 -18.81 27.24 5.53
CA LEU A 472 -18.12 27.91 6.63
C LEU A 472 -17.93 29.41 6.35
N HIS A 473 -17.66 29.78 5.10
CA HIS A 473 -17.56 31.17 4.70
C HIS A 473 -18.91 31.88 4.85
N ALA A 474 -19.99 31.26 4.38
CA ALA A 474 -21.35 31.79 4.49
C ALA A 474 -21.82 31.96 5.94
N THR A 475 -21.33 31.12 6.86
CA THR A 475 -21.63 31.18 8.31
C THR A 475 -20.65 32.06 9.10
N GLY A 476 -19.66 32.67 8.45
CA GLY A 476 -18.72 33.64 9.05
C GLY A 476 -17.45 33.04 9.65
N ASP A 477 -17.24 31.72 9.58
CA ASP A 477 -16.00 31.08 10.04
C ASP A 477 -14.91 31.09 8.96
N GLN A 478 -14.35 32.28 8.73
CA GLN A 478 -13.33 32.47 7.69
C GLN A 478 -12.04 31.66 7.93
N GLN A 479 -11.70 31.39 9.20
CA GLN A 479 -10.48 30.68 9.52
C GLN A 479 -10.58 29.21 9.10
N GLN A 480 -11.67 28.53 9.46
CA GLN A 480 -11.88 27.15 9.05
C GLN A 480 -12.14 27.04 7.55
N ALA A 481 -12.88 27.98 6.95
CA ALA A 481 -13.09 28.03 5.51
C ALA A 481 -11.74 28.07 4.75
N LEU A 482 -10.81 28.92 5.17
CA LEU A 482 -9.48 29.01 4.55
C LEU A 482 -8.65 27.72 4.72
N GLN A 483 -8.78 27.03 5.85
CA GLN A 483 -8.10 25.74 6.06
C GLN A 483 -8.61 24.68 5.08
N HIS A 484 -9.92 24.59 4.90
CA HIS A 484 -10.52 23.65 3.95
C HIS A 484 -10.23 24.00 2.50
N LEU A 485 -10.25 25.29 2.11
CA LEU A 485 -9.81 25.71 0.77
C LEU A 485 -8.35 25.35 0.49
N LYS A 486 -7.46 25.50 1.47
CA LYS A 486 -6.06 25.08 1.32
C LYS A 486 -5.93 23.57 1.14
N ALA A 487 -6.72 22.78 1.88
CA ALA A 487 -6.74 21.32 1.72
C ALA A 487 -7.25 20.92 0.33
N ALA A 488 -8.38 21.49 -0.12
CA ALA A 488 -8.91 21.29 -1.47
C ALA A 488 -7.90 21.66 -2.55
N ALA A 489 -7.26 22.82 -2.43
CA ALA A 489 -6.26 23.30 -3.39
C ALA A 489 -5.04 22.38 -3.48
N ALA A 490 -4.55 21.88 -2.34
CA ALA A 490 -3.44 20.93 -2.31
C ALA A 490 -3.83 19.60 -2.97
N MET A 491 -5.06 19.13 -2.77
CA MET A 491 -5.55 17.90 -3.39
C MET A 491 -5.74 18.05 -4.90
N PHE A 492 -6.39 19.13 -5.36
CA PHE A 492 -6.54 19.41 -6.79
C PHE A 492 -5.22 19.65 -7.51
N ALA A 493 -4.24 20.29 -6.84
CA ALA A 493 -2.90 20.45 -7.40
C ALA A 493 -2.14 19.11 -7.59
N ALA A 494 -2.58 18.06 -6.90
CA ALA A 494 -2.04 16.71 -7.04
C ALA A 494 -2.83 15.83 -8.02
N VAL A 495 -3.87 16.37 -8.67
CA VAL A 495 -4.67 15.72 -9.73
C VAL A 495 -4.05 16.06 -11.09
N ASP A 496 -3.52 15.04 -11.77
CA ASP A 496 -2.72 15.10 -13.01
C ASP A 496 -1.49 16.05 -12.97
N ASP A 497 -0.48 15.74 -13.79
CA ASP A 497 0.78 16.52 -13.85
C ASP A 497 0.55 17.98 -14.29
N GLU A 498 1.44 18.88 -13.83
CA GLU A 498 1.35 20.36 -13.85
C GLU A 498 0.97 21.04 -15.18
N GLU A 499 1.01 20.32 -16.31
CA GLU A 499 0.77 20.86 -17.67
C GLU A 499 -0.72 21.14 -17.98
N MET A 500 -1.67 20.66 -17.17
CA MET A 500 -3.10 20.89 -17.40
C MET A 500 -3.81 21.39 -16.14
N ARG A 501 -3.42 22.56 -15.63
CA ARG A 501 -4.26 23.29 -14.66
C ARG A 501 -5.60 23.64 -15.30
N ARG A 502 -6.60 22.79 -15.11
CA ARG A 502 -7.99 23.05 -15.51
C ARG A 502 -8.73 23.66 -14.32
N PRO A 503 -8.89 25.00 -14.24
CA PRO A 503 -9.65 25.64 -13.16
C PRO A 503 -11.12 25.17 -13.09
N GLU A 504 -11.64 24.52 -14.14
CA GLU A 504 -12.97 23.91 -14.16
C GLU A 504 -13.11 22.69 -13.24
N ILE A 505 -12.03 21.95 -12.99
CA ILE A 505 -12.01 20.81 -12.04
C ILE A 505 -12.42 21.28 -10.63
N TRP A 506 -12.09 22.52 -10.28
CA TRP A 506 -12.34 23.13 -8.97
C TRP A 506 -13.83 23.46 -8.74
N LYS A 507 -14.66 23.46 -9.79
CA LYS A 507 -16.08 23.85 -9.75
C LYS A 507 -17.05 22.67 -9.75
N LEU A 508 -16.56 21.44 -9.78
CA LEU A 508 -17.39 20.22 -9.80
C LEU A 508 -17.90 19.87 -8.38
N ALA A 509 -18.63 20.82 -7.79
CA ALA A 509 -19.14 20.77 -6.42
C ALA A 509 -20.37 19.87 -6.23
N ARG A 510 -21.14 19.59 -7.30
CA ARG A 510 -22.28 18.66 -7.27
C ARG A 510 -21.93 17.35 -7.96
N TRP A 511 -22.17 16.26 -7.25
CA TRP A 511 -21.70 14.92 -7.57
C TRP A 511 -22.88 14.08 -8.00
#